data_AF-A0A5B2V9D4-F1
#
_entry.id   AF-A0A5B2V9D4-F1
#
_cell.length_a   1.000
_cell.length_b   1.000
_cell.length_c   1.000
_cell.angle_alpha   90.00
_cell.angle_beta   90.00
_cell.angle_gamma   90.00
#
_symmetry.space_group_name_H-M   'P 1'
#
loop_
_entity.id
_entity.type
_entity.pdbx_description
1 polymer ?
#
loop_
_entity_poly.entity_id
_entity_poly.type
_entity_poly.pdbx_seq_one_letter_code
_entity_poly.pdbx_strand_id
1 'polypeptide(L)'
;MSARIVLCGGLLLGLAACVDHTSSYLERRDTILPGAGDAARANAAIHTIDPWPRASADIVLTYDGERAARAVERYRTRPLDGEIAERTPPTIQLPVAR
;
A
#
# COMPACT_ATOMS: atom_id res chain seq x y z
N MET A 1 -25.66 58.26 -30.15
CA MET A 1 -24.89 57.15 -29.55
C MET A 1 -25.77 56.51 -28.49
N SER A 2 -26.30 55.33 -28.77
CA SER A 2 -27.40 54.71 -28.03
C SER A 2 -26.97 54.24 -26.65
N ALA A 3 -27.72 54.59 -25.60
CA ALA A 3 -27.44 54.26 -24.19
C ALA A 3 -27.21 52.75 -23.93
N ARG A 4 -27.76 51.90 -24.80
CA ARG A 4 -27.56 50.45 -24.80
C ARG A 4 -26.10 50.06 -25.07
N ILE A 5 -25.41 50.76 -25.97
CA ILE A 5 -24.01 50.49 -26.30
C ILE A 5 -23.12 50.89 -25.13
N VAL A 6 -23.42 51.99 -24.45
CA VAL A 6 -22.68 52.44 -23.26
C VAL A 6 -22.89 51.48 -22.09
N LEU A 7 -24.12 50.98 -21.89
CA LEU A 7 -24.43 50.01 -20.85
C LEU A 7 -23.74 48.66 -21.10
N CYS A 8 -23.81 48.14 -22.33
CA CYS A 8 -23.13 46.90 -22.69
C CYS A 8 -21.61 47.05 -22.63
N GLY A 9 -21.06 48.17 -23.11
CA GLY A 9 -19.62 48.45 -23.04
C GLY A 9 -19.12 48.55 -21.60
N GLY A 10 -19.85 49.25 -20.73
CA GLY A 10 -19.52 49.35 -19.30
C GLY A 10 -19.61 48.01 -18.57
N LEU A 11 -20.62 47.19 -18.88
CA LEU A 11 -20.78 45.86 -18.28
C LEU A 11 -19.63 44.92 -18.68
N LEU A 12 -19.24 44.91 -19.96
CA LEU A 12 -18.15 44.08 -20.46
C LEU A 12 -16.80 44.49 -19.87
N LEU A 13 -16.54 45.79 -19.72
CA LEU A 13 -15.34 46.31 -19.06
C LEU A 13 -15.31 45.97 -17.56
N GLY A 14 -16.46 46.04 -16.88
CA GLY A 14 -16.58 45.66 -15.48
C GLY A 14 -16.31 44.17 -15.24
N LEU A 15 -16.83 43.30 -16.11
CA LEU A 15 -16.57 41.84 -16.06
C LEU A 15 -15.10 41.51 -16.34
N ALA A 16 -14.45 42.23 -17.25
CA ALA A 16 -13.03 42.05 -17.55
C ALA A 16 -12.13 42.41 -16.35
N ALA A 17 -12.49 43.44 -15.56
CA ALA A 17 -11.76 43.83 -14.36
C ALA A 17 -11.84 42.80 -13.21
N CYS A 18 -12.88 41.95 -13.18
CA CYS A 18 -12.99 40.86 -12.21
C CYS A 18 -12.06 39.66 -12.50
N VAL A 19 -11.48 39.59 -13.71
CA VAL A 19 -10.61 38.49 -14.11
C VAL A 19 -9.22 38.58 -13.46
N ASP A 20 -8.73 39.79 -13.14
CA ASP A 20 -7.44 40.00 -12.46
C ASP A 20 -7.37 39.40 -11.06
N HIS A 21 -8.50 39.28 -10.35
CA HIS A 21 -8.50 38.62 -9.03
C HIS A 21 -8.41 37.09 -9.18
N THR A 22 -8.84 36.54 -10.31
CA THR A 22 -8.78 35.10 -10.59
C THR A 22 -7.45 34.71 -11.25
N SER A 23 -6.77 35.66 -11.91
CA SER A 23 -5.46 35.43 -12.55
C SER A 23 -4.38 35.04 -11.55
N SER A 24 -4.36 35.60 -10.35
CA SER A 24 -3.45 35.18 -9.27
C SER A 24 -3.61 33.70 -8.86
N TYR A 25 -4.79 33.11 -9.05
CA TYR A 25 -5.05 31.67 -8.87
C TYR A 25 -4.76 30.82 -10.13
N LEU A 26 -4.64 31.47 -11.30
CA LEU A 26 -4.24 30.85 -12.57
C LEU A 26 -2.72 30.83 -12.73
N GLU A 27 -1.99 31.85 -12.30
CA GLU A 27 -0.52 31.93 -12.38
C GLU A 27 0.16 30.74 -11.68
N ARG A 28 -0.46 30.17 -10.63
CA ARG A 28 0.05 28.97 -9.95
C ARG A 28 -0.19 27.66 -10.72
N ARG A 29 -1.05 27.68 -11.75
CA ARG A 29 -1.37 26.55 -12.62
C ARG A 29 -0.50 26.49 -13.88
N ASP A 30 0.13 27.59 -14.29
CA ASP A 30 0.95 27.61 -15.51
C ASP A 30 2.16 26.66 -15.45
N THR A 31 2.70 26.42 -14.25
CA THR A 31 3.81 25.47 -14.02
C THR A 31 3.34 24.02 -13.83
N ILE A 32 2.04 23.78 -13.59
CA ILE A 32 1.51 22.47 -13.22
C ILE A 32 0.46 22.05 -14.26
N LEU A 33 0.84 21.12 -15.15
CA LEU A 33 -0.11 20.51 -16.08
C LEU A 33 -1.29 19.90 -15.29
N PRO A 34 -2.55 20.10 -15.70
CA PRO A 34 -3.68 19.35 -15.16
C PRO A 34 -3.47 17.86 -15.44
N GLY A 35 -2.97 17.11 -14.44
CA GLY A 35 -2.53 15.72 -14.59
C GLY A 35 -1.01 15.51 -14.61
N ALA A 36 -0.21 16.53 -14.28
CA ALA A 36 1.22 16.36 -14.05
C ALA A 36 1.45 15.47 -12.82
N GLY A 37 1.98 14.27 -13.06
CA GLY A 37 2.34 13.32 -12.02
C GLY A 37 1.24 12.31 -11.69
N ASP A 38 1.56 11.40 -10.79
CA ASP A 38 0.72 10.26 -10.45
C ASP A 38 -0.12 10.51 -9.18
N ALA A 39 -0.30 11.78 -8.80
CA ALA A 39 -0.90 12.16 -7.52
C ALA A 39 -2.32 11.60 -7.33
N ALA A 40 -3.13 11.53 -8.39
CA ALA A 40 -4.47 10.95 -8.32
C ALA A 40 -4.44 9.43 -8.06
N ARG A 41 -3.54 8.70 -8.71
CA ARG A 41 -3.36 7.25 -8.52
C ARG A 41 -2.73 6.94 -7.17
N ALA A 42 -1.75 7.75 -6.75
CA ALA A 42 -1.12 7.67 -5.45
C ALA A 42 -2.15 7.92 -4.33
N ASN A 43 -3.00 8.93 -4.47
CA ASN A 43 -4.10 9.19 -3.53
C ASN A 43 -5.10 8.03 -3.49
N ALA A 44 -5.43 7.43 -4.63
CA ALA A 44 -6.30 6.25 -4.66
C ALA A 44 -5.69 5.07 -3.88
N ALA A 45 -4.38 4.81 -4.04
CA ALA A 45 -3.69 3.77 -3.29
C ALA A 45 -3.59 4.09 -1.79
N ILE A 46 -3.24 5.32 -1.42
CA ILE A 46 -3.09 5.76 -0.02
C ILE A 46 -4.43 5.76 0.72
N HIS A 47 -5.52 6.16 0.05
CA HIS A 47 -6.85 6.23 0.65
C HIS A 47 -7.67 4.93 0.46
N THR A 48 -7.04 3.85 0.03
CA THR A 48 -7.70 2.53 0.01
C THR A 48 -7.90 2.06 1.47
N ILE A 49 -9.16 1.95 1.89
CA ILE A 49 -9.55 1.62 3.29
C ILE A 49 -9.00 0.25 3.72
N ASP A 50 -9.07 -0.74 2.84
CA ASP A 50 -8.54 -2.08 3.08
C ASP A 50 -7.66 -2.50 1.91
N PRO A 51 -6.34 -2.25 1.99
CA PRO A 51 -5.40 -2.62 0.93
C PRO A 51 -5.06 -4.11 0.97
N TRP A 52 -5.53 -4.87 1.96
CA TRP A 52 -5.10 -6.25 2.18
C TRP A 52 -5.91 -7.23 1.33
N PRO A 53 -5.26 -8.23 0.70
CA PRO A 53 -5.98 -9.29 0.01
C PRO A 53 -6.80 -10.12 1.01
N ARG A 54 -7.92 -10.71 0.57
CA ARG A 54 -8.84 -11.49 1.43
C ARG A 54 -8.16 -12.58 2.26
N ALA A 55 -7.09 -13.18 1.74
CA ALA A 55 -6.31 -14.20 2.45
C ALA A 55 -5.60 -13.68 3.71
N SER A 56 -5.35 -12.37 3.82
CA SER A 56 -4.74 -11.76 5.01
C SER A 56 -5.68 -11.74 6.23
N ALA A 57 -6.99 -11.91 6.01
CA ALA A 57 -7.96 -12.07 7.08
C ALA A 57 -8.04 -13.53 7.60
N ASP A 58 -7.32 -14.46 6.98
CA ASP A 58 -7.30 -15.85 7.41
C ASP A 58 -6.46 -16.03 8.68
N ILE A 59 -7.15 -16.30 9.78
CA ILE A 59 -6.56 -16.61 11.09
C ILE A 59 -6.56 -18.12 11.38
N VAL A 60 -6.99 -18.94 10.43
CA VAL A 60 -7.03 -20.40 10.59
C VAL A 60 -5.62 -20.94 10.50
N LEU A 61 -5.01 -21.16 11.66
CA LEU A 61 -3.73 -21.85 11.75
C LEU A 61 -3.95 -23.34 11.51
N THR A 62 -3.46 -23.87 10.40
CA THR A 62 -3.55 -25.31 10.06
C THR A 62 -2.74 -26.19 11.03
N TYR A 63 -1.86 -25.60 11.84
CA TYR A 63 -0.93 -26.30 12.71
C TYR A 63 -1.35 -26.23 14.18
N ASP A 64 -1.19 -27.35 14.88
CA ASP A 64 -1.45 -27.47 16.31
C ASP A 64 -0.30 -26.89 17.15
N GLY A 65 -0.61 -25.82 17.89
CA GLY A 65 0.33 -25.15 18.80
C GLY A 65 0.79 -26.02 19.96
N GLU A 66 -0.05 -26.93 20.46
CA GLU A 66 0.36 -27.88 21.50
C GLU A 66 1.42 -28.84 20.97
N ARG A 67 1.23 -29.34 19.75
CA ARG A 67 2.20 -30.24 19.11
C ARG A 67 3.55 -29.56 18.92
N ALA A 68 3.56 -28.29 18.53
CA ALA A 68 4.77 -27.48 18.43
C ALA A 68 5.42 -27.25 19.80
N ALA A 69 4.65 -26.87 20.82
CA ALA A 69 5.15 -26.67 22.18
C ALA A 69 5.78 -27.94 22.76
N ARG A 70 5.13 -29.10 22.59
CA ARG A 70 5.66 -30.41 23.01
C ARG A 70 6.97 -30.75 22.31
N ALA A 71 7.16 -30.35 21.05
CA ALA A 71 8.42 -30.56 20.35
C ALA A 71 9.55 -29.71 20.95
N VAL A 72 9.28 -28.45 21.25
CA VAL A 72 10.23 -27.54 21.90
C VAL A 72 10.61 -28.06 23.30
N GLU A 73 9.65 -28.50 24.10
CA GLU A 73 9.92 -29.04 25.44
C GLU A 73 10.77 -30.31 25.39
N ARG A 74 10.54 -31.20 24.42
CA ARG A 74 11.42 -32.36 24.22
C ARG A 74 12.86 -31.96 23.90
N TYR A 75 13.09 -30.89 23.14
CA TYR A 75 14.45 -30.40 22.88
C TYR A 75 15.09 -29.80 24.14
N ARG A 76 14.33 -29.06 24.94
CA ARG A 76 14.83 -28.39 26.16
C ARG A 76 15.15 -29.36 27.29
N THR A 77 14.33 -30.39 27.44
CA THR A 77 14.39 -31.32 28.58
C THR A 77 15.18 -32.58 28.29
N ARG A 78 15.57 -32.82 27.03
CA ARG A 78 16.38 -33.99 26.67
C ARG A 78 17.78 -33.88 27.30
N PRO A 79 18.20 -34.86 28.12
CA PRO A 79 19.57 -34.96 28.58
C PRO A 79 20.50 -35.11 27.37
N LEU A 80 21.59 -34.34 27.32
CA LEU A 80 22.64 -34.44 26.29
C LEU A 80 23.52 -35.69 26.47
N ASP A 81 23.22 -36.51 27.48
CA ASP A 81 24.18 -37.40 28.13
C ASP A 81 23.76 -38.88 28.14
N GLY A 82 22.70 -39.30 27.43
CA GLY A 82 22.29 -40.72 27.44
C GLY A 82 21.71 -41.32 26.15
N GLU A 83 21.04 -40.54 25.32
CA GLU A 83 20.30 -41.08 24.15
C GLU A 83 20.82 -40.51 22.82
N ILE A 84 22.13 -40.31 22.71
CA ILE A 84 22.80 -40.05 21.42
C ILE A 84 23.74 -41.20 21.03
N ALA A 85 23.98 -42.15 21.93
CA ALA A 85 24.78 -43.34 21.64
C ALA A 85 23.95 -44.50 21.04
N GLU A 86 22.65 -44.60 21.34
CA GLU A 86 21.87 -45.83 21.02
C GLU A 86 20.76 -45.66 19.97
N ARG A 87 20.40 -44.42 19.61
CA ARG A 87 19.59 -44.20 18.41
C ARG A 87 20.52 -43.94 17.25
N THR A 88 21.00 -45.01 16.61
CA THR A 88 21.64 -44.89 15.29
C THR A 88 20.72 -44.03 14.43
N PRO A 89 21.20 -42.88 13.91
CA PRO A 89 20.38 -42.07 13.01
C PRO A 89 19.93 -42.99 11.89
N PRO A 90 18.65 -42.94 11.44
CA PRO A 90 18.26 -43.70 10.26
C PRO A 90 19.20 -43.28 9.16
N THR A 91 20.08 -44.20 8.74
CA THR A 91 20.97 -43.98 7.62
C THR A 91 20.05 -43.67 6.46
N ILE A 92 20.06 -42.41 6.01
CA ILE A 92 19.47 -42.03 4.74
C ILE A 92 20.23 -42.86 3.71
N GLN A 93 19.64 -43.97 3.27
CA GLN A 93 20.16 -44.78 2.19
C GLN A 93 19.98 -43.93 0.92
N LEU A 94 20.97 -43.09 0.64
CA LEU A 94 21.06 -42.43 -0.66
C LEU A 94 21.23 -43.55 -1.68
N PRO A 95 20.36 -43.65 -2.71
CA PRO A 95 20.57 -44.60 -3.78
C PRO A 95 21.89 -44.25 -4.45
N VAL A 96 22.86 -45.15 -4.37
CA VAL A 96 24.12 -45.03 -5.13
C VAL A 96 23.72 -45.18 -6.60
N ALA A 97 23.88 -44.11 -7.38
CA ALA A 97 23.69 -44.15 -8.82
C ALA A 97 24.63 -45.21 -9.40
N ARG A 98 24.06 -46.20 -10.08
CA ARG A 98 24.78 -47.27 -10.77
C ARG A 98 25.29 -46.76 -12.12
#